data_AF-A0A528DX18-F1
#
_entry.id   AF-A0A528DX18-F1
#
_cell.length_a   1.000
_cell.length_b   1.000
_cell.length_c   1.000
_cell.angle_alpha   90.00
_cell.angle_beta   90.00
_cell.angle_gamma   90.00
#
_symmetry.space_group_name_H-M   'P 1'
#
loop_
_entity.id
_entity.type
_entity.pdbx_description
1 polymer ?
#
loop_
_entity_poly.entity_id
_entity_poly.type
_entity_poly.pdbx_seq_one_letter_code
_entity_poly.pdbx_strand_id
1 'polypeptide(L)'
;MNVFDFVTQDEMDELPEDARLAFSTFVRIAQRRLSEFTRALNNSTEEADRREIEEARHSFTNIVLGAARRLKIEPFVSMDVPQANKFGYDAYRQFSADLDHYLTQVALDNSLRSRADSTALPAVSKDRIRSHLHHLRDAIRTADLTDAKKAKLFSKVDEFEAALDKTRLNLLAVTLLTVEILGVPGALWGSYEVVSKLIGNINQTVAEAKAVDDEQRRLPPTPEPYAISPPRAPKPEPNFSRELDDEIPF
;
A
#
# COMPACT_ATOMS: atom_id res chain seq x y z
N MET A 1 -6.81 -2.59 29.62
CA MET A 1 -6.61 -1.53 28.59
C MET A 1 -7.84 -1.45 27.68
N ASN A 2 -8.38 -0.25 27.44
CA ASN A 2 -9.61 0.00 26.66
C ASN A 2 -9.32 0.39 25.19
N VAL A 3 -10.34 0.34 24.33
CA VAL A 3 -10.24 0.67 22.89
C VAL A 3 -9.63 2.04 22.64
N PHE A 4 -10.05 3.06 23.40
CA PHE A 4 -9.58 4.44 23.26
C PHE A 4 -8.12 4.65 23.67
N ASP A 5 -7.54 3.70 24.42
CA ASP A 5 -6.12 3.74 24.76
C ASP A 5 -5.26 3.46 23.51
N PHE A 6 -5.79 2.72 22.53
CA PHE A 6 -5.06 2.33 21.32
C PHE A 6 -5.21 3.30 20.15
N VAL A 7 -6.37 3.92 19.98
CA VAL A 7 -6.64 4.88 18.89
C VAL A 7 -7.62 5.95 19.38
N THR A 8 -7.34 7.24 19.11
CA THR A 8 -8.24 8.35 19.47
C THR A 8 -9.32 8.56 18.40
N GLN A 9 -10.37 9.32 18.74
CA GLN A 9 -11.42 9.65 17.76
C GLN A 9 -10.87 10.44 16.56
N ASP A 10 -10.02 11.45 16.82
CA ASP A 10 -9.40 12.26 15.77
C ASP A 10 -8.57 11.39 14.80
N GLU A 11 -7.81 10.43 15.32
CA GLU A 11 -7.04 9.48 14.49
C GLU A 11 -7.94 8.54 13.67
N MET A 12 -9.14 8.21 14.17
CA MET A 12 -10.12 7.42 13.42
C MET A 12 -10.76 8.23 12.29
N ASP A 13 -11.01 9.52 12.52
CA ASP A 13 -11.61 10.43 11.55
C ASP A 13 -10.62 10.77 10.40
N GLU A 14 -9.31 10.68 10.65
CA GLU A 14 -8.25 10.87 9.66
C GLU A 14 -7.91 9.60 8.86
N LEU A 15 -8.58 8.47 9.09
CA LEU A 15 -8.28 7.23 8.38
C LEU A 15 -8.59 7.34 6.87
N PRO A 16 -7.76 6.73 6.00
CA PRO A 16 -8.03 6.66 4.56
C PRO A 16 -9.39 6.03 4.22
N GLU A 17 -9.99 6.41 3.09
CA GLU A 17 -11.26 5.83 2.62
C GLU A 17 -11.12 4.37 2.15
N ASP A 18 -9.96 3.97 1.62
CA ASP A 18 -9.69 2.59 1.23
C ASP A 18 -9.58 1.70 2.48
N ALA A 19 -10.41 0.67 2.55
CA ALA A 19 -10.52 -0.19 3.74
C ALA A 19 -9.20 -0.87 4.13
N ARG A 20 -8.36 -1.28 3.17
CA ARG A 20 -7.07 -1.95 3.47
C ARG A 20 -6.06 -0.95 4.00
N LEU A 21 -6.00 0.24 3.41
CA LEU A 21 -5.17 1.34 3.89
C LEU A 21 -5.61 1.81 5.28
N ALA A 22 -6.91 2.03 5.48
CA ALA A 22 -7.51 2.37 6.78
C ALA A 22 -7.09 1.37 7.86
N PHE A 23 -7.26 0.07 7.57
CA PHE A 23 -6.87 -1.00 8.48
C PHE A 23 -5.36 -0.98 8.76
N SER A 24 -4.52 -0.83 7.75
CA SER A 24 -3.06 -0.80 7.93
C SER A 24 -2.59 0.39 8.78
N THR A 25 -3.22 1.56 8.62
CA THR A 25 -2.94 2.76 9.40
C THR A 25 -3.40 2.59 10.84
N PHE A 26 -4.63 2.11 11.03
CA PHE A 26 -5.18 1.80 12.35
C PHE A 26 -4.28 0.84 13.14
N VAL A 27 -3.88 -0.27 12.52
CA VAL A 27 -3.02 -1.28 13.16
C VAL A 27 -1.67 -0.68 13.54
N ARG A 28 -1.06 0.14 12.68
CA ARG A 28 0.24 0.78 12.97
C ARG A 28 0.16 1.69 14.20
N ILE A 29 -0.91 2.48 14.32
CA ILE A 29 -1.14 3.35 15.48
C ILE A 29 -1.28 2.49 16.74
N ALA A 30 -2.13 1.47 16.70
CA ALA A 30 -2.37 0.58 17.84
C ALA A 30 -1.11 -0.21 18.25
N GLN A 31 -0.33 -0.73 17.28
CA GLN A 31 0.94 -1.43 17.53
C GLN A 31 1.97 -0.52 18.19
N ARG A 32 2.08 0.75 17.75
CA ARG A 32 2.99 1.72 18.36
C ARG A 32 2.64 1.93 19.84
N ARG A 33 1.36 2.16 20.15
CA ARG A 33 0.93 2.37 21.55
C ARG A 33 1.10 1.12 22.41
N LEU A 34 0.82 -0.07 21.85
CA LEU A 34 1.10 -1.32 22.55
C LEU A 34 2.60 -1.47 22.86
N SER A 35 3.46 -1.16 21.90
CA SER A 35 4.92 -1.22 22.07
C SER A 35 5.41 -0.23 23.14
N GLU A 36 4.90 1.01 23.13
CA GLU A 36 5.21 2.03 24.13
C GLU A 36 4.77 1.59 25.53
N PHE A 37 3.56 1.07 25.67
CA PHE A 37 3.03 0.56 26.94
C PHE A 37 3.84 -0.63 27.47
N THR A 38 4.06 -1.65 26.64
CA THR A 38 4.80 -2.85 27.05
C THR A 38 6.27 -2.54 27.34
N ARG A 39 6.87 -1.54 26.69
CA ARG A 39 8.23 -1.08 27.00
C ARG A 39 8.34 -0.43 28.38
N ALA A 40 7.29 0.27 28.82
CA ALA A 40 7.28 0.86 30.17
C ALA A 40 7.29 -0.22 31.26
N LEU A 41 6.60 -1.34 31.03
CA LEU A 41 6.46 -2.46 31.96
C LEU A 41 7.63 -3.46 31.91
N ASN A 42 8.30 -3.60 30.76
CA ASN A 42 9.40 -4.57 30.58
C ASN A 42 10.65 -4.34 31.46
N ASN A 43 10.75 -3.21 32.16
CA ASN A 43 11.85 -2.95 33.08
C ASN A 43 11.66 -3.60 34.46
N SER A 44 10.51 -4.23 34.70
CA SER A 44 10.14 -4.85 35.95
C SER A 44 9.95 -6.37 35.79
N THR A 45 10.36 -7.13 36.82
CA THR A 45 10.27 -8.60 36.86
C THR A 45 9.01 -9.10 37.58
N GLU A 46 8.09 -8.21 37.92
CA GLU A 46 6.92 -8.54 38.74
C GLU A 46 5.85 -9.33 37.96
N GLU A 47 5.16 -10.23 38.65
CA GLU A 47 4.05 -11.01 38.06
C GLU A 47 2.83 -10.15 37.71
N ALA A 48 2.69 -8.97 38.33
CA ALA A 48 1.64 -8.02 38.02
C ALA A 48 1.83 -7.46 36.60
N ASP A 49 3.05 -7.02 36.27
CA ASP A 49 3.36 -6.46 34.95
C ASP A 49 3.16 -7.47 33.81
N ARG A 50 3.50 -8.74 34.05
CA ARG A 50 3.25 -9.81 33.07
C ARG A 50 1.77 -9.96 32.75
N ARG A 51 0.91 -9.89 33.77
CA ARG A 51 -0.56 -9.95 33.60
C ARG A 51 -1.08 -8.74 32.84
N GLU A 52 -0.58 -7.55 33.14
CA GLU A 52 -0.94 -6.33 32.42
C GLU A 52 -0.52 -6.36 30.94
N ILE A 53 0.68 -6.89 30.65
CA ILE A 53 1.16 -7.07 29.27
C ILE A 53 0.26 -8.07 28.52
N GLU A 54 -0.13 -9.18 29.14
CA GLU A 54 -1.02 -10.17 28.53
C GLU A 54 -2.42 -9.60 28.26
N GLU A 55 -2.98 -8.85 29.22
CA GLU A 55 -4.24 -8.15 29.05
C GLU A 55 -4.18 -7.13 27.90
N ALA A 56 -3.11 -6.32 27.84
CA ALA A 56 -2.93 -5.35 26.77
C ALA A 56 -2.81 -6.01 25.39
N ARG A 57 -2.12 -7.14 25.28
CA ARG A 57 -2.02 -7.94 24.04
C ARG A 57 -3.37 -8.54 23.63
N HIS A 58 -4.15 -9.02 24.60
CA HIS A 58 -5.50 -9.52 24.36
C HIS A 58 -6.41 -8.41 23.84
N SER A 59 -6.42 -7.25 24.52
CA SER A 59 -7.17 -6.08 24.09
C SER A 59 -6.76 -5.62 22.69
N PHE A 60 -5.47 -5.53 22.41
CA PHE A 60 -4.95 -5.21 21.07
C PHE A 60 -5.50 -6.17 20.00
N THR A 61 -5.44 -7.48 20.27
CA THR A 61 -5.95 -8.51 19.34
C THR A 61 -7.44 -8.31 19.10
N ASN A 62 -8.22 -8.09 20.17
CA ASN A 62 -9.66 -7.90 20.08
C ASN A 62 -10.03 -6.66 19.26
N ILE A 63 -9.37 -5.51 19.49
CA ILE A 63 -9.68 -4.30 18.73
C ILE A 63 -9.29 -4.41 17.26
N VAL A 64 -8.18 -5.07 16.94
CA VAL A 64 -7.75 -5.27 15.56
C VAL A 64 -8.71 -6.19 14.84
N LEU A 65 -9.17 -7.26 15.47
CA LEU A 65 -10.22 -8.13 14.91
C LEU A 65 -11.55 -7.40 14.76
N GLY A 66 -11.92 -6.53 15.71
CA GLY A 66 -13.09 -5.66 15.60
C GLY A 66 -13.02 -4.73 14.39
N ALA A 67 -11.90 -4.04 14.22
CA ALA A 67 -11.64 -3.16 13.07
C ALA A 67 -11.65 -3.95 11.76
N ALA A 68 -10.99 -5.11 11.72
CA ALA A 68 -10.98 -5.99 10.55
C ALA A 68 -12.40 -6.42 10.14
N ARG A 69 -13.26 -6.79 11.09
CA ARG A 69 -14.65 -7.15 10.80
C ARG A 69 -15.45 -5.98 10.26
N ARG A 70 -15.29 -4.79 10.84
CA ARG A 70 -15.98 -3.56 10.37
C ARG A 70 -15.57 -3.17 8.95
N LEU A 71 -14.29 -3.35 8.62
CA LEU A 71 -13.69 -3.03 7.33
C LEU A 71 -13.68 -4.21 6.34
N LYS A 72 -14.21 -5.38 6.75
CA LYS A 72 -14.28 -6.62 5.95
C LYS A 72 -12.91 -7.08 5.41
N ILE A 73 -11.91 -7.10 6.29
CA ILE A 73 -10.54 -7.48 5.96
C ILE A 73 -10.35 -8.99 6.08
N GLU A 74 -10.09 -9.66 4.96
CA GLU A 74 -9.65 -11.06 4.95
C GLU A 74 -8.14 -11.15 5.20
N PRO A 75 -7.64 -12.14 5.96
CA PRO A 75 -8.38 -13.27 6.53
C PRO A 75 -9.05 -13.00 7.90
N PHE A 76 -8.82 -11.85 8.51
CA PHE A 76 -9.14 -11.58 9.92
C PHE A 76 -10.63 -11.47 10.24
N VAL A 77 -11.49 -11.17 9.25
CA VAL A 77 -12.95 -11.10 9.47
C VAL A 77 -13.51 -12.45 9.92
N SER A 78 -12.93 -13.55 9.45
CA SER A 78 -13.34 -14.91 9.80
C SER A 78 -12.67 -15.45 11.07
N MET A 79 -11.68 -14.73 11.60
CA MET A 79 -10.94 -15.14 12.79
C MET A 79 -11.78 -14.94 14.06
N ASP A 80 -11.83 -15.97 14.90
CA ASP A 80 -12.48 -15.91 16.20
C ASP A 80 -11.68 -15.07 17.19
N VAL A 81 -12.38 -14.30 18.03
CA VAL A 81 -11.75 -13.55 19.12
C VAL A 81 -11.35 -14.55 20.20
N PRO A 82 -10.06 -14.66 20.56
CA PRO A 82 -9.64 -15.58 21.60
C PRO A 82 -10.30 -15.26 22.94
N GLN A 83 -10.73 -16.29 23.67
CA GLN A 83 -11.23 -16.11 25.04
C GLN A 83 -10.07 -15.69 25.95
N ALA A 84 -10.30 -14.71 26.84
CA ALA A 84 -9.25 -14.16 27.70
C ALA A 84 -8.53 -15.22 28.55
N ASN A 85 -9.27 -16.24 29.02
CA ASN A 85 -8.70 -17.35 29.81
C ASN A 85 -7.87 -18.36 29.02
N LYS A 86 -7.93 -18.33 27.69
CA LYS A 86 -7.17 -19.20 26.77
C LYS A 86 -6.17 -18.41 25.93
N PHE A 87 -6.07 -17.10 26.16
CA PHE A 87 -5.15 -16.25 25.45
C PHE A 87 -3.81 -16.25 26.16
N GLY A 88 -2.77 -16.68 25.46
CA GLY A 88 -1.41 -16.69 25.97
C GLY A 88 -0.44 -16.08 24.96
N TYR A 89 0.84 -16.07 25.35
CA TYR A 89 1.91 -15.52 24.52
C TYR A 89 1.98 -16.13 23.11
N ASP A 90 1.79 -17.45 22.98
CA ASP A 90 1.85 -18.13 21.68
C ASP A 90 0.71 -17.71 20.75
N ALA A 91 -0.51 -17.53 21.29
CA ALA A 91 -1.66 -17.06 20.51
C ALA A 91 -1.42 -15.63 19.99
N TYR A 92 -0.92 -14.74 20.85
CA TYR A 92 -0.53 -13.39 20.44
C TYR A 92 0.58 -13.40 19.38
N ARG A 93 1.60 -14.24 19.56
CA ARG A 93 2.73 -14.35 18.63
C ARG A 93 2.26 -14.83 17.25
N GLN A 94 1.39 -15.83 17.19
CA GLN A 94 0.82 -16.30 15.93
C GLN A 94 -0.01 -15.21 15.26
N PHE A 95 -0.90 -14.56 16.02
CA PHE A 95 -1.70 -13.44 15.51
C PHE A 95 -0.83 -12.31 14.96
N SER A 96 0.25 -11.92 15.67
CA SER A 96 1.17 -10.90 15.19
C SER A 96 1.86 -11.30 13.90
N ALA A 97 2.29 -12.56 13.77
CA ALA A 97 2.92 -13.06 12.55
C ALA A 97 1.96 -13.01 11.34
N ASP A 98 0.70 -13.42 11.54
CA ASP A 98 -0.33 -13.38 10.50
C ASP A 98 -0.66 -11.92 10.11
N LEU A 99 -0.72 -11.03 11.10
CA LEU A 99 -0.93 -9.60 10.91
C LEU A 99 0.20 -8.96 10.12
N ASP A 100 1.46 -9.19 10.51
CA ASP A 100 2.63 -8.65 9.83
C ASP A 100 2.74 -9.19 8.40
N HIS A 101 2.40 -10.47 8.19
CA HIS A 101 2.33 -11.05 6.85
C HIS A 101 1.32 -10.30 5.97
N TYR A 102 0.10 -10.10 6.46
CA TYR A 102 -0.93 -9.36 5.74
C TYR A 102 -0.53 -7.89 5.50
N LEU A 103 -0.02 -7.19 6.51
CA LEU A 103 0.42 -5.80 6.36
C LEU A 103 1.55 -5.67 5.34
N THR A 104 2.43 -6.65 5.26
CA THR A 104 3.47 -6.72 4.24
C THR A 104 2.87 -6.85 2.84
N GLN A 105 1.86 -7.71 2.66
CA GLN A 105 1.14 -7.82 1.38
C GLN A 105 0.49 -6.48 0.99
N VAL A 106 -0.21 -5.83 1.92
CA VAL A 106 -0.82 -4.51 1.68
C VAL A 106 0.23 -3.45 1.32
N ALA A 107 1.36 -3.42 2.02
CA ALA A 107 2.45 -2.49 1.73
C ALA A 107 3.04 -2.71 0.33
N LEU A 108 3.23 -3.97 -0.07
CA LEU A 108 3.71 -4.33 -1.40
C LEU A 108 2.67 -3.98 -2.48
N ASP A 109 1.40 -4.33 -2.28
CA ASP A 109 0.31 -3.98 -3.21
C ASP A 109 0.23 -2.47 -3.44
N ASN A 110 0.33 -1.67 -2.37
CA ASN A 110 0.33 -0.22 -2.47
C ASN A 110 1.58 0.32 -3.19
N SER A 111 2.75 -0.28 -2.93
CA SER A 111 3.97 0.05 -3.66
C SER A 111 3.82 -0.27 -5.15
N LEU A 112 3.25 -1.43 -5.49
CA LEU A 112 3.01 -1.85 -6.87
C LEU A 112 2.01 -0.93 -7.58
N ARG A 113 0.90 -0.55 -6.92
CA ARG A 113 -0.06 0.43 -7.44
C ARG A 113 0.60 1.79 -7.68
N SER A 114 1.33 2.30 -6.69
CA SER A 114 2.08 3.55 -6.83
C SER A 114 3.12 3.49 -7.97
N ARG A 115 3.73 2.33 -8.20
CA ARG A 115 4.61 2.10 -9.36
C ARG A 115 3.81 2.08 -10.67
N ALA A 116 2.62 1.51 -10.74
CA ALA A 116 1.77 1.54 -11.93
C ALA A 116 1.38 2.97 -12.32
N ASP A 117 1.09 3.81 -11.31
CA ASP A 117 0.68 5.21 -11.46
C ASP A 117 1.87 6.20 -11.52
N SER A 118 3.08 5.69 -11.71
CA SER A 118 4.28 6.52 -11.89
C SER A 118 5.12 6.05 -13.07
N THR A 119 5.86 6.97 -13.68
CA THR A 119 6.77 6.70 -14.80
C THR A 119 8.20 7.12 -14.46
N ALA A 120 9.18 6.36 -14.94
CA ALA A 120 10.58 6.77 -14.88
C ALA A 120 10.86 7.70 -16.06
N LEU A 121 11.34 8.91 -15.78
CA LEU A 121 11.67 9.88 -16.81
C LEU A 121 13.19 9.88 -17.09
N PRO A 122 13.61 9.66 -18.35
CA PRO A 122 14.98 9.93 -18.78
C PRO A 122 15.36 11.39 -18.49
N ALA A 123 16.65 11.64 -18.24
CA ALA A 123 17.14 13.00 -17.96
C ALA A 123 16.77 13.99 -19.07
N VAL A 124 16.88 13.57 -20.34
CA VAL A 124 16.49 14.37 -21.51
C VAL A 124 15.01 14.77 -21.47
N SER A 125 14.11 13.86 -21.08
CA SER A 125 12.69 14.15 -20.94
C SER A 125 12.42 15.12 -19.79
N LYS A 126 13.15 14.98 -18.67
CA LYS A 126 13.05 15.95 -17.55
C LYS A 126 13.46 17.35 -17.98
N ASP A 127 14.55 17.50 -18.72
CA ASP A 127 15.03 18.81 -19.18
C ASP A 127 14.08 19.48 -20.18
N ARG A 128 13.48 18.68 -21.07
CA ARG A 128 12.40 19.16 -21.96
C ARG A 128 11.19 19.66 -21.16
N ILE A 129 10.75 18.89 -20.16
CA ILE A 129 9.65 19.28 -19.28
C ILE A 129 10.01 20.57 -18.54
N ARG A 130 11.22 20.69 -17.96
CA ARG A 130 11.67 21.92 -17.29
C ARG A 130 11.64 23.14 -18.21
N SER A 131 12.04 22.97 -19.47
CA SER A 131 11.96 24.04 -20.46
C SER A 131 10.50 24.47 -20.73
N HIS A 132 9.58 23.51 -20.83
CA HIS A 132 8.15 23.83 -20.94
C HIS A 132 7.59 24.50 -19.68
N LEU A 133 8.02 24.08 -18.48
CA LEU A 133 7.63 24.71 -17.22
C LEU A 133 8.14 26.15 -17.13
N HIS A 134 9.37 26.43 -17.57
CA HIS A 134 9.90 27.79 -17.64
C HIS A 134 8.99 28.70 -18.49
N HIS A 135 8.67 28.27 -19.71
CA HIS A 135 7.77 29.04 -20.59
C HIS A 135 6.34 29.15 -20.03
N LEU A 136 5.87 28.14 -19.31
CA LEU A 136 4.59 28.18 -18.63
C LEU A 136 4.59 29.25 -17.52
N ARG A 137 5.67 29.35 -16.73
CA ARG A 137 5.82 30.42 -15.72
C ARG A 137 5.80 31.80 -16.34
N ASP A 138 6.48 31.99 -17.47
CA ASP A 138 6.48 33.27 -18.18
C ASP A 138 5.07 33.61 -18.68
N ALA A 139 4.34 32.64 -19.23
CA ALA A 139 2.96 32.83 -19.68
C ALA A 139 1.98 33.14 -18.54
N ILE A 140 2.17 32.54 -17.35
CA ILE A 140 1.39 32.86 -16.14
C ILE A 140 1.69 34.29 -15.66
N ARG A 141 2.97 34.70 -15.71
CA ARG A 141 3.39 36.05 -15.27
C ARG A 141 2.70 37.14 -16.09
N THR A 142 2.62 36.96 -17.41
CA THR A 142 2.01 37.91 -18.35
C THR A 142 0.48 37.80 -18.44
N ALA A 143 -0.14 36.80 -17.80
CA ALA A 143 -1.58 36.58 -17.89
C ALA A 143 -2.39 37.69 -17.18
N ASP A 144 -3.60 37.98 -17.68
CA ASP A 144 -4.54 38.91 -17.04
C ASP A 144 -5.38 38.18 -15.98
N LEU A 145 -4.69 37.70 -14.94
CA LEU A 145 -5.26 36.96 -13.82
C LEU A 145 -5.08 37.73 -12.52
N THR A 146 -5.98 37.52 -11.57
CA THR A 146 -5.82 38.04 -10.21
C THR A 146 -4.57 37.48 -9.56
N ASP A 147 -3.94 38.26 -8.67
CA ASP A 147 -2.71 37.83 -7.98
C ASP A 147 -2.90 36.53 -7.21
N ALA A 148 -4.07 36.32 -6.61
CA ALA A 148 -4.43 35.08 -5.93
C ALA A 148 -4.41 33.86 -6.88
N LYS A 149 -4.90 34.01 -8.12
CA LYS A 149 -4.88 32.93 -9.13
C LYS A 149 -3.47 32.68 -9.65
N LYS A 150 -2.68 33.73 -9.90
CA LYS A 150 -1.28 33.59 -10.31
C LYS A 150 -0.47 32.87 -9.24
N ALA A 151 -0.62 33.26 -7.97
CA ALA A 151 0.05 32.60 -6.84
C ALA A 151 -0.31 31.11 -6.75
N LYS A 152 -1.60 30.77 -6.90
CA LYS A 152 -2.06 29.37 -6.92
C LYS A 152 -1.44 28.58 -8.07
N LEU A 153 -1.40 29.14 -9.28
CA LEU A 153 -0.79 28.49 -10.44
C LEU A 153 0.72 28.30 -10.26
N PHE A 154 1.44 29.31 -9.75
CA PHE A 154 2.87 29.17 -9.44
C PHE A 154 3.11 28.07 -8.40
N SER A 155 2.30 28.02 -7.33
CA SER A 155 2.36 26.93 -6.34
C SER A 155 2.20 25.56 -7.00
N LYS A 156 1.29 25.41 -7.97
CA LYS A 156 1.12 24.13 -8.69
C LYS A 156 2.27 23.81 -9.62
N VAL A 157 2.88 24.81 -10.26
CA VAL A 157 4.10 24.61 -11.05
C VAL A 157 5.26 24.18 -10.14
N ASP A 158 5.41 24.80 -8.97
CA ASP A 158 6.44 24.46 -7.98
C ASP A 158 6.26 23.04 -7.41
N GLU A 159 5.02 22.67 -7.05
CA GLU A 159 4.68 21.31 -6.62
C GLU A 159 5.02 20.27 -7.71
N PHE A 160 4.77 20.58 -8.98
CA PHE A 160 5.07 19.70 -10.10
C PHE A 160 6.57 19.60 -10.37
N GLU A 161 7.30 20.71 -10.30
CA GLU A 161 8.75 20.75 -10.43
C GLU A 161 9.43 19.90 -9.34
N ALA A 162 8.98 20.02 -8.08
CA ALA A 162 9.42 19.16 -7.00
C ALA A 162 9.08 17.67 -7.22
N ALA A 163 7.96 17.37 -7.87
CA ALA A 163 7.61 16.01 -8.25
C ALA A 163 8.51 15.47 -9.39
N LEU A 164 8.98 16.33 -10.29
CA LEU A 164 9.88 15.98 -11.40
C LEU A 164 11.29 15.57 -10.92
N ASP A 165 11.74 16.14 -9.80
CA ASP A 165 13.05 15.82 -9.22
C ASP A 165 13.09 14.44 -8.55
N LYS A 166 11.93 13.82 -8.28
CA LYS A 166 11.86 12.45 -7.76
C LYS A 166 12.35 11.44 -8.79
N THR A 167 12.75 10.26 -8.31
CA THR A 167 13.21 9.15 -9.17
C THR A 167 12.14 8.72 -10.17
N ARG A 168 10.87 8.74 -9.76
CA ARG A 168 9.71 8.44 -10.60
C ARG A 168 8.69 9.58 -10.49
N LEU A 169 8.15 10.00 -11.62
CA LEU A 169 7.11 11.02 -11.69
C LEU A 169 5.74 10.36 -11.48
N ASN A 170 4.98 10.84 -10.49
CA ASN A 170 3.60 10.42 -10.28
C ASN A 170 2.70 11.06 -11.35
N LEU A 171 1.93 10.24 -12.06
CA LEU A 171 1.02 10.70 -13.12
C LEU A 171 -0.08 11.62 -12.58
N LEU A 172 -0.48 11.46 -11.31
CA LEU A 172 -1.44 12.35 -10.67
C LEU A 172 -0.91 13.80 -10.59
N ALA A 173 0.40 14.00 -10.40
CA ALA A 173 0.98 15.34 -10.37
C ALA A 173 0.83 16.06 -11.72
N VAL A 174 0.97 15.30 -12.82
CA VAL A 174 0.74 15.79 -14.19
C VAL A 174 -0.73 16.15 -14.40
N THR A 175 -1.64 15.28 -13.96
CA THR A 175 -3.09 15.51 -14.06
C THR A 175 -3.52 16.73 -13.27
N LEU A 176 -3.03 16.90 -12.03
CA LEU A 176 -3.37 18.05 -11.19
C LEU A 176 -2.90 19.37 -11.82
N LEU A 177 -1.69 19.41 -12.36
CA LEU A 177 -1.19 20.57 -13.10
C LEU A 177 -2.07 20.87 -14.33
N THR A 178 -2.41 19.84 -15.10
CA THR A 178 -3.26 19.96 -16.29
C THR A 178 -4.65 20.50 -15.95
N VAL A 179 -5.29 19.95 -14.92
CA VAL A 179 -6.63 20.37 -14.47
C VAL A 179 -6.63 21.81 -13.99
N GLU A 180 -5.63 22.22 -13.21
CA GLU A 180 -5.56 23.60 -12.69
C GLU A 180 -5.41 24.62 -13.84
N ILE A 181 -4.62 24.28 -14.86
CA ILE A 181 -4.39 25.17 -16.02
C ILE A 181 -5.63 25.23 -16.93
N LEU A 182 -6.23 24.08 -17.25
CA LEU A 182 -7.45 24.02 -18.08
C LEU A 182 -8.67 24.60 -17.36
N GLY A 183 -8.66 24.63 -16.02
CA GLY A 183 -9.69 25.26 -15.21
C GLY A 183 -9.71 26.79 -15.27
N VAL A 184 -8.68 27.42 -15.84
CA VAL A 184 -8.65 28.88 -16.05
C VAL A 184 -9.48 29.23 -17.30
N PRO A 185 -10.54 30.06 -17.19
CA PRO A 185 -11.33 30.45 -18.34
C PRO A 185 -10.47 31.12 -19.41
N GLY A 186 -10.50 30.61 -20.65
CA GLY A 186 -9.63 31.09 -21.74
C GLY A 186 -9.76 32.58 -22.05
N ALA A 187 -10.93 33.19 -21.80
CA ALA A 187 -11.14 34.63 -21.94
C ALA A 187 -10.28 35.50 -21.00
N LEU A 188 -9.81 34.94 -19.88
CA LEU A 188 -8.94 35.61 -18.91
C LEU A 188 -7.45 35.38 -19.21
N TRP A 189 -7.14 34.62 -20.26
CA TRP A 189 -5.77 34.24 -20.57
C TRP A 189 -5.49 34.41 -22.06
N GLY A 190 -5.02 35.59 -22.45
CA GLY A 190 -4.68 35.89 -23.86
C GLY A 190 -3.64 34.95 -24.48
N SER A 191 -2.88 34.21 -23.66
CA SER A 191 -1.91 33.17 -24.06
C SER A 191 -2.40 31.75 -23.79
N TYR A 192 -3.71 31.51 -23.63
CA TYR A 192 -4.28 30.19 -23.35
C TYR A 192 -3.85 29.13 -24.37
N GLU A 193 -3.84 29.45 -25.66
CA GLU A 193 -3.39 28.55 -26.72
C GLU A 193 -1.92 28.11 -26.55
N VAL A 194 -1.06 29.04 -26.13
CA VAL A 194 0.37 28.76 -25.87
C VAL A 194 0.50 27.84 -24.67
N VAL A 195 -0.23 28.15 -23.60
CA VAL A 195 -0.22 27.39 -22.35
C VAL A 195 -0.77 25.97 -22.54
N SER A 196 -1.88 25.84 -23.27
CA SER A 196 -2.48 24.55 -23.63
C SER A 196 -1.51 23.69 -24.45
N LYS A 197 -0.79 24.29 -25.41
CA LYS A 197 0.27 23.59 -26.16
C LYS A 197 1.44 23.16 -25.27
N LEU A 198 1.89 24.01 -24.35
CA LEU A 198 2.96 23.66 -23.41
C LEU A 198 2.58 22.47 -22.54
N ILE A 199 1.36 22.46 -22.00
CA ILE A 199 0.84 21.33 -21.22
C ILE A 199 0.62 20.09 -22.09
N GLY A 200 0.14 20.24 -23.32
CA GLY A 200 0.04 19.15 -24.29
C GLY A 200 1.40 18.48 -24.53
N ASN A 201 2.46 19.26 -24.70
CA ASN A 201 3.82 18.75 -24.90
C ASN A 201 4.36 18.05 -23.64
N ILE A 202 4.06 18.57 -22.44
CA ILE A 202 4.41 17.92 -21.17
C ILE A 202 3.69 16.56 -21.09
N ASN A 203 2.38 16.53 -21.32
CA ASN A 203 1.57 15.31 -21.29
C ASN A 203 2.07 14.28 -22.31
N GLN A 204 2.39 14.71 -23.53
CA GLN A 204 2.96 13.85 -24.55
C GLN A 204 4.31 13.27 -24.11
N THR A 205 5.23 14.09 -23.60
CA THR A 205 6.55 13.64 -23.15
C THR A 205 6.42 12.60 -22.02
N VAL A 206 5.50 12.82 -21.09
CA VAL A 206 5.21 11.87 -20.00
C VAL A 206 4.59 10.58 -20.54
N ALA A 207 3.64 10.68 -21.48
CA ALA A 207 2.98 9.53 -22.08
C ALA A 207 3.97 8.64 -22.86
N GLU A 208 4.86 9.26 -23.64
CA GLU A 208 5.94 8.56 -24.36
C GLU A 208 6.86 7.82 -23.38
N ALA A 209 7.30 8.50 -22.31
CA ALA A 209 8.14 7.86 -21.30
C ALA A 209 7.42 6.73 -20.56
N LYS A 210 6.12 6.89 -20.27
CA LYS A 210 5.30 5.82 -19.69
C LYS A 210 5.17 4.62 -20.62
N ALA A 211 4.96 4.83 -21.91
CA ALA A 211 4.87 3.74 -22.88
C ALA A 211 6.16 2.91 -22.90
N VAL A 212 7.33 3.57 -22.87
CA VAL A 212 8.64 2.91 -22.80
C VAL A 212 8.84 2.18 -21.46
N ASP A 213 8.53 2.82 -20.33
CA ASP A 213 8.64 2.21 -19.00
C ASP A 213 7.71 0.99 -18.85
N ASP A 214 6.48 1.05 -19.40
CA ASP A 214 5.54 -0.07 -19.39
C ASP A 214 5.96 -1.22 -20.32
N GLU A 215 6.61 -0.93 -21.44
CA GLU A 215 7.21 -1.96 -22.31
C GLU A 215 8.35 -2.69 -21.60
N GLN A 216 9.23 -1.96 -20.92
CA GLN A 216 10.34 -2.53 -20.13
C GLN A 216 9.85 -3.34 -18.92
N ARG A 217 8.66 -3.04 -18.40
CA ARG A 217 8.05 -3.73 -17.26
C ARG A 217 7.39 -5.06 -17.60
N ARG A 218 7.16 -5.37 -18.87
CA ARG A 218 6.61 -6.67 -19.26
C ARG A 218 7.60 -7.75 -18.82
N LEU A 219 7.29 -8.41 -17.70
CA LEU A 219 8.00 -9.60 -17.25
C LEU A 219 8.02 -10.60 -18.42
N PRO A 220 9.09 -11.40 -18.57
CA PRO A 220 9.05 -12.54 -19.47
C PRO A 220 7.80 -13.38 -19.14
N PRO A 221 7.09 -13.89 -20.14
CA PRO A 221 5.85 -14.63 -19.92
C PRO A 221 6.10 -15.72 -18.88
N THR A 222 5.25 -15.76 -17.85
CA THR A 222 5.32 -16.79 -16.81
C THR A 222 5.36 -18.15 -17.52
N PRO A 223 6.37 -19.01 -17.25
CA PRO A 223 6.43 -20.32 -17.89
C PRO A 223 5.10 -21.03 -17.64
N GLU A 224 4.54 -21.65 -18.69
CA GLU A 224 3.28 -22.37 -18.58
C GLU A 224 3.36 -23.33 -17.38
N PRO A 225 2.34 -23.35 -16.50
CA PRO A 225 2.37 -24.21 -15.32
C PRO A 225 2.59 -25.65 -15.79
N TYR A 226 3.62 -26.29 -15.23
CA TYR A 226 3.92 -27.69 -15.54
C TYR A 226 2.64 -28.52 -15.42
N ALA A 227 2.21 -29.11 -16.53
CA ALA A 227 1.07 -30.00 -16.54
C ALA A 227 1.31 -31.09 -15.48
N ILE A 228 0.44 -31.14 -14.47
CA ILE A 228 0.49 -32.17 -13.44
C ILE A 228 0.33 -33.49 -14.19
N SER A 229 1.40 -34.29 -14.21
CA SER A 229 1.36 -35.62 -14.82
C SER A 229 0.18 -36.40 -14.20
N PRO A 230 -0.63 -37.10 -15.03
CA PRO A 230 -1.82 -37.77 -14.54
C PRO A 230 -1.48 -38.76 -13.41
N PRO A 231 -2.44 -39.04 -12.51
CA PRO A 231 -2.23 -39.92 -11.36
C PRO A 231 -1.59 -41.24 -11.82
N ARG A 232 -0.46 -41.58 -11.20
CA ARG A 232 0.27 -42.82 -11.50
C ARG A 232 -0.67 -44.00 -11.26
N ALA A 233 -0.81 -44.88 -12.25
CA ALA A 233 -1.65 -46.07 -12.14
C ALA A 233 -1.30 -46.85 -10.85
N PRO A 234 -2.30 -47.37 -10.12
CA PRO A 234 -2.06 -48.10 -8.88
C PRO A 234 -1.13 -49.27 -9.15
N LYS A 235 -0.07 -49.39 -8.34
CA LYS A 235 0.82 -50.56 -8.38
C LYS A 235 -0.01 -51.81 -8.04
N PRO A 236 0.18 -52.93 -8.75
CA PRO A 236 -0.45 -54.19 -8.37
C PRO A 236 -0.01 -54.57 -6.97
N GLU A 237 -0.98 -54.91 -6.12
CA GLU A 237 -0.73 -55.35 -4.75
C GLU A 237 0.13 -56.63 -4.76
N PRO A 238 1.08 -56.77 -3.83
CA PRO A 238 1.84 -58.01 -3.70
C PRO A 238 0.89 -59.12 -3.25
N ASN A 239 0.78 -60.15 -4.09
CA ASN A 239 0.05 -61.37 -3.81
C ASN A 239 0.77 -62.08 -2.64
N PHE A 240 0.28 -61.90 -1.42
CA PHE A 240 0.71 -62.71 -0.27
C PHE A 240 0.05 -64.09 -0.39
N SER A 241 0.75 -65.01 -1.05
CA SER A 241 0.43 -66.44 -1.02
C SER A 241 0.51 -66.93 0.43
N ARG A 242 -0.60 -67.46 0.94
CA ARG A 242 -0.71 -68.22 2.19
C ARG A 242 -0.04 -69.60 2.04
N GLU A 243 1.28 -69.68 2.15
CA GLU A 243 2.03 -70.95 2.14
C GLU A 243 3.00 -71.06 3.34
N LEU A 244 2.60 -70.60 4.53
CA LEU A 244 3.39 -70.74 5.76
C LEU A 244 2.53 -71.26 6.92
N ASP A 245 1.77 -72.32 6.66
CA ASP A 245 0.95 -72.98 7.67
C ASP A 245 1.07 -74.49 7.51
N ASP A 246 2.28 -75.03 7.69
CA ASP A 246 2.53 -76.46 7.91
C ASP A 246 4.01 -76.67 8.29
N GLU A 247 4.36 -76.50 9.57
CA GLU A 247 5.42 -77.25 10.28
C GLU A 247 5.73 -76.59 11.64
N ILE A 248 4.93 -76.92 12.66
CA ILE A 248 5.35 -76.81 14.06
C ILE A 248 5.37 -78.24 14.63
N PRO A 249 6.54 -78.88 14.79
CA PRO A 249 6.65 -80.20 15.41
C PRO A 249 6.61 -80.10 16.94
N PHE A 250 5.89 -81.04 17.56
CA PHE A 250 5.75 -81.23 19.01
C PHE A 250 7.05 -81.66 19.69
#